data_AF-A0A3B0U9T0-F1
#
_entry.id   AF-A0A3B0U9T0-F1
#
_cell.length_a   1.000
_cell.length_b   1.000
_cell.length_c   1.000
_cell.angle_alpha   90.00
_cell.angle_beta   90.00
_cell.angle_gamma   90.00
#
_symmetry.space_group_name_H-M   'P 1'
#
loop_
_entity.id
_entity.type
_entity.pdbx_description
1 polymer ?
#
loop_
_entity_poly.entity_id
_entity_poly.type
_entity_poly.pdbx_seq_one_letter_code
_entity_poly.pdbx_strand_id
1 'polypeptide(L)'
;MYKKILNKDYSGVDFSGIQKVIDSEMKRLISLHQKELNLSGIPEFYLKDVDYDTRIVVEYNDNEAEFELQFVNPQKKFFSWSHTKAENEMRLYEEKEQGFNTEEFLLIDAEKGEWQINIDNKMKQSKKPVIVKYTVYKNYGKASETKEVKVIILNYIKEKQLLERIRI
;
A
#
# COMPACT_ATOMS: atom_id res chain seq x y z
N MET A 1 -16.21 5.16 12.67
CA MET A 1 -15.23 5.86 11.81
C MET A 1 -15.49 5.57 10.33
N TYR A 2 -15.28 4.35 9.83
CA TYR A 2 -15.47 4.02 8.40
C TYR A 2 -16.82 4.42 7.78
N LYS A 3 -17.96 4.17 8.44
CA LYS A 3 -19.28 4.66 7.98
C LYS A 3 -19.30 6.19 7.75
N LYS A 4 -18.65 6.95 8.62
CA LYS A 4 -18.54 8.42 8.50
C LYS A 4 -17.65 8.83 7.33
N ILE A 5 -16.59 8.07 7.06
CA ILE A 5 -15.74 8.28 5.87
C ILE A 5 -16.55 8.03 4.60
N LEU A 6 -17.26 6.89 4.51
CA LEU A 6 -18.12 6.55 3.37
C LEU A 6 -19.20 7.61 3.09
N ASN A 7 -19.84 8.09 4.16
CA ASN A 7 -20.89 9.09 4.07
C ASN A 7 -20.36 10.52 3.86
N LYS A 8 -19.03 10.72 3.82
CA LYS A 8 -18.38 12.03 3.75
C LYS A 8 -18.80 12.98 4.89
N ASP A 9 -18.99 12.42 6.08
CA ASP A 9 -19.41 13.16 7.28
C ASP A 9 -18.28 14.02 7.88
N TYR A 10 -17.03 13.83 7.44
CA TYR A 10 -15.88 14.62 7.88
C TYR A 10 -15.71 15.85 6.99
N SER A 11 -16.23 16.99 7.45
CA SER A 11 -16.11 18.26 6.74
C SER A 11 -14.65 18.71 6.60
N GLY A 12 -14.27 19.12 5.39
CA GLY A 12 -12.92 19.63 5.10
C GLY A 12 -11.83 18.56 5.03
N VAL A 13 -12.18 17.27 5.05
CA VAL A 13 -11.22 16.17 4.89
C VAL A 13 -11.49 15.44 3.59
N ASP A 14 -10.45 15.32 2.76
CA ASP A 14 -10.48 14.50 1.55
C ASP A 14 -9.74 13.19 1.80
N PHE A 15 -10.42 12.08 1.52
CA PHE A 15 -9.88 10.73 1.67
C PHE A 15 -9.60 10.06 0.32
N SER A 16 -9.82 10.76 -0.80
CA SER A 16 -9.73 10.16 -2.14
C SER A 16 -8.38 9.51 -2.40
N GLY A 17 -7.28 10.14 -1.97
CA GLY A 17 -5.92 9.64 -2.15
C GLY A 17 -5.60 8.35 -1.40
N ILE A 18 -6.37 8.03 -0.36
CA ILE A 18 -6.21 6.79 0.44
C ILE A 18 -7.46 5.90 0.41
N GLN A 19 -8.40 6.14 -0.50
CA GLN A 19 -9.66 5.40 -0.57
C GLN A 19 -9.42 3.89 -0.68
N LYS A 20 -8.43 3.48 -1.47
CA LYS A 20 -8.05 2.09 -1.65
C LYS A 20 -7.64 1.41 -0.33
N VAL A 21 -6.80 2.09 0.46
CA VAL A 21 -6.38 1.62 1.79
C VAL A 21 -7.57 1.53 2.74
N ILE A 22 -8.43 2.56 2.74
CA ILE A 22 -9.63 2.60 3.57
C ILE A 22 -10.56 1.42 3.23
N ASP A 23 -10.73 1.13 1.94
CA ASP A 23 -11.59 0.04 1.48
C ASP A 23 -11.06 -1.32 1.93
N SER A 24 -9.76 -1.55 1.75
CA SER A 24 -9.08 -2.76 2.21
C SER A 24 -9.21 -2.96 3.72
N GLU A 25 -8.95 -1.91 4.51
CA GLU A 25 -9.07 -1.97 5.98
C GLU A 25 -10.50 -2.18 6.45
N MET A 26 -11.48 -1.56 5.77
CA MET A 26 -12.89 -1.75 6.09
C MET A 26 -13.35 -3.19 5.80
N LYS A 27 -12.97 -3.76 4.65
CA LYS A 27 -13.26 -5.16 4.31
C LYS A 27 -12.65 -6.11 5.33
N ARG A 28 -11.38 -5.89 5.70
CA ARG A 28 -10.71 -6.70 6.73
C ARG A 28 -11.42 -6.63 8.08
N LEU A 29 -11.79 -5.43 8.52
CA LEU A 29 -12.51 -5.24 9.79
C LEU A 29 -13.82 -6.03 9.79
N ILE A 30 -14.60 -5.95 8.71
CA ILE A 30 -15.86 -6.67 8.58
C ILE A 30 -15.63 -8.18 8.54
N SER A 31 -14.66 -8.66 7.75
CA SER A 31 -14.38 -10.09 7.60
C SER A 31 -13.98 -10.74 8.94
N LEU A 32 -13.15 -10.05 9.73
CA LEU A 32 -12.67 -10.58 11.02
C LEU A 32 -13.69 -10.47 12.16
N HIS A 33 -14.58 -9.47 12.13
CA HIS A 33 -15.45 -9.12 13.26
C HIS A 33 -16.94 -9.04 12.90
N GLN A 34 -17.38 -9.69 11.82
CA GLN A 34 -18.74 -9.57 11.27
C GLN A 34 -19.84 -9.71 12.33
N LYS A 35 -19.68 -10.65 13.27
CA LYS A 35 -20.66 -10.95 14.33
C LYS A 35 -20.79 -9.85 15.39
N GLU A 36 -19.78 -9.00 15.51
CA GLU A 36 -19.69 -7.93 16.52
C GLU A 36 -20.12 -6.57 15.96
N LEU A 37 -20.35 -6.47 14.64
CA LEU A 37 -20.56 -5.21 13.94
C LEU A 37 -22.02 -5.03 13.51
N ASN A 38 -22.54 -3.81 13.65
CA ASN A 38 -23.78 -3.42 12.99
C ASN A 38 -23.51 -3.07 11.53
N LEU A 39 -23.82 -4.01 10.63
CA LEU A 39 -23.61 -3.90 9.19
C LEU A 39 -24.80 -3.28 8.42
N SER A 40 -25.84 -2.82 9.11
CA SER A 40 -26.95 -2.12 8.46
C SER A 40 -26.45 -0.90 7.69
N GLY A 41 -26.88 -0.77 6.44
CA GLY A 41 -26.49 0.31 5.52
C GLY A 41 -25.08 0.20 4.94
N ILE A 42 -24.34 -0.90 5.19
CA ILE A 42 -23.04 -1.11 4.58
C ILE A 42 -23.22 -1.62 3.14
N PRO A 43 -22.58 -1.00 2.13
CA PRO A 43 -22.62 -1.48 0.75
C PRO A 43 -22.11 -2.91 0.61
N GLU A 44 -22.75 -3.70 -0.27
CA GLU A 44 -22.40 -5.10 -0.52
C GLU A 44 -20.93 -5.30 -0.87
N PHE A 45 -20.32 -4.33 -1.55
CA PHE A 45 -18.88 -4.33 -1.86
C PHE A 45 -18.00 -4.64 -0.64
N TYR A 46 -18.33 -4.11 0.54
CA TYR A 46 -17.56 -4.32 1.77
C TYR A 46 -17.92 -5.60 2.52
N LEU A 47 -19.02 -6.26 2.14
CA LEU A 47 -19.48 -7.50 2.75
C LEU A 47 -18.93 -8.75 2.04
N LYS A 48 -18.33 -8.57 0.86
CA LYS A 48 -17.65 -9.64 0.12
C LYS A 48 -16.31 -9.97 0.77
N ASP A 49 -15.95 -11.25 0.68
CA ASP A 49 -14.67 -11.75 1.18
C ASP A 49 -13.50 -11.05 0.48
N VAL A 50 -12.39 -10.94 1.21
CA VAL A 50 -11.11 -10.48 0.69
C VAL A 50 -10.47 -11.62 -0.12
N ASP A 51 -10.18 -11.37 -1.39
CA ASP A 51 -9.66 -12.32 -2.38
C ASP A 51 -8.23 -12.04 -2.83
N TYR A 52 -7.50 -11.19 -2.10
CA TYR A 52 -6.12 -10.84 -2.43
C TYR A 52 -5.16 -12.01 -2.15
N ASP A 53 -4.33 -12.38 -3.12
CA ASP A 53 -3.23 -13.31 -2.92
C ASP A 53 -2.19 -12.72 -1.97
N THR A 54 -1.88 -11.44 -2.16
CA THR A 54 -0.97 -10.67 -1.30
C THR A 54 -1.32 -9.19 -1.36
N ARG A 55 -1.34 -8.54 -0.20
CA ARG A 55 -1.47 -7.08 -0.08
C ARG A 55 -0.14 -6.50 0.37
N ILE A 56 0.29 -5.43 -0.28
CA ILE A 56 1.54 -4.75 0.01
C ILE A 56 1.20 -3.30 0.30
N VAL A 57 1.60 -2.80 1.46
CA VAL A 57 1.42 -1.40 1.84
C VAL A 57 2.80 -0.78 2.01
N VAL A 58 3.01 0.33 1.33
CA VAL A 58 4.23 1.12 1.42
C VAL A 58 3.89 2.45 2.04
N GLU A 59 4.64 2.85 3.05
CA GLU A 59 4.49 4.11 3.77
C GLU A 59 5.86 4.81 3.83
N TYR A 60 5.86 6.13 3.74
CA TYR A 60 7.09 6.91 3.77
C TYR A 60 6.92 8.17 4.61
N ASN A 61 8.03 8.63 5.19
CA ASN A 61 7.99 9.76 6.13
C ASN A 61 8.09 11.13 5.45
N ASP A 62 8.39 11.18 4.16
CA ASP A 62 8.67 12.40 3.40
C ASP A 62 7.95 12.35 2.06
N ASN A 63 7.05 13.30 1.79
CA ASN A 63 6.29 13.37 0.54
C ASN A 63 7.14 13.88 -0.63
N GLU A 64 8.34 14.40 -0.38
CA GLU A 64 9.34 14.71 -1.41
C GLU A 64 10.30 13.53 -1.65
N ALA A 65 10.08 12.38 -1.00
CA ALA A 65 10.86 11.18 -1.25
C ALA A 65 10.74 10.76 -2.72
N GLU A 66 11.86 10.52 -3.38
CA GLU A 66 11.85 10.02 -4.75
C GLU A 66 12.42 8.60 -4.85
N PHE A 67 11.59 7.63 -5.25
CA PHE A 67 11.98 6.23 -5.40
C PHE A 67 11.11 5.49 -6.41
N GLU A 68 11.58 4.34 -6.88
CA GLU A 68 10.83 3.42 -7.74
C GLU A 68 10.70 2.07 -7.05
N LEU A 69 9.51 1.49 -7.05
CA LEU A 69 9.28 0.09 -6.68
C LEU A 69 9.14 -0.74 -7.95
N GLN A 70 9.80 -1.88 -8.01
CA GLN A 70 9.68 -2.83 -9.12
C GLN A 70 9.23 -4.19 -8.59
N PHE A 71 8.19 -4.73 -9.21
CA PHE A 71 7.62 -6.04 -8.88
C PHE A 71 7.85 -6.96 -10.07
N VAL A 72 8.66 -8.00 -9.86
CA VAL A 72 9.02 -8.99 -10.89
C VAL A 72 8.29 -10.29 -10.59
N ASN A 73 7.51 -10.77 -11.56
CA ASN A 73 6.74 -12.00 -11.44
C ASN A 73 7.61 -13.25 -11.69
N PRO A 74 7.09 -14.47 -11.44
CA PRO A 74 7.83 -15.72 -11.65
C PRO A 74 8.32 -15.92 -13.09
N GLN A 75 7.58 -15.39 -14.08
CA GLN A 75 7.94 -15.40 -15.50
C GLN A 75 8.95 -14.32 -15.91
N LYS A 76 9.51 -13.55 -14.97
CA LYS A 76 10.45 -12.44 -15.20
C LYS A 76 9.86 -11.22 -15.92
N LYS A 77 8.54 -11.13 -16.04
CA LYS A 77 7.88 -9.86 -16.39
C LYS A 77 7.84 -8.97 -15.16
N PHE A 78 7.82 -7.67 -15.36
CA PHE A 78 7.76 -6.73 -14.25
C PHE A 78 6.82 -5.57 -14.51
N PHE A 79 6.32 -4.98 -13.42
CA PHE A 79 5.78 -3.63 -13.42
C PHE A 79 6.59 -2.78 -12.45
N SER A 80 6.71 -1.48 -12.73
CA SER A 80 7.30 -0.51 -11.83
C SER A 80 6.26 0.53 -11.45
N TRP A 81 6.33 1.02 -10.22
CA TRP A 81 5.63 2.21 -9.76
C TRP A 81 6.66 3.23 -9.30
N SER A 82 6.60 4.44 -9.87
CA SER A 82 7.57 5.50 -9.64
C SER A 82 6.97 6.58 -8.78
N HIS A 83 7.49 6.76 -7.58
CA HIS A 83 7.19 7.92 -6.74
C HIS A 83 8.22 8.99 -7.03
N THR A 84 8.12 9.65 -8.19
CA THR A 84 9.04 10.73 -8.58
C THR A 84 8.26 11.90 -9.13
N LYS A 85 8.78 13.12 -8.98
CA LYS A 85 8.14 14.30 -9.58
C LYS A 85 8.07 14.20 -11.11
N ALA A 86 9.09 13.59 -11.73
CA ALA A 86 9.16 13.47 -13.18
C ALA A 86 8.05 12.60 -13.78
N GLU A 87 7.65 11.53 -13.09
CA GLU A 87 6.66 10.57 -13.61
C GLU A 87 5.29 10.69 -12.94
N ASN A 88 5.20 11.26 -11.73
CA ASN A 88 3.98 11.27 -10.91
C ASN A 88 3.78 12.58 -10.12
N GLU A 89 4.01 13.74 -10.74
CA GLU A 89 3.84 15.05 -10.09
C GLU A 89 2.45 15.25 -9.43
N MET A 90 1.37 14.83 -10.10
CA MET A 90 0.01 14.94 -9.57
C MET A 90 -0.17 14.16 -8.27
N ARG A 91 0.44 12.98 -8.18
CA ARG A 91 0.39 12.15 -6.97
C ARG A 91 1.09 12.83 -5.79
N LEU A 92 2.29 13.37 -6.00
CA LEU A 92 3.03 14.09 -4.96
C LEU A 92 2.28 15.36 -4.50
N TYR A 93 1.58 16.02 -5.42
CA TYR A 93 0.70 17.14 -5.08
C TYR A 93 -0.47 16.70 -4.20
N GLU A 94 -1.19 15.64 -4.57
CA GLU A 94 -2.31 15.10 -3.78
C GLU A 94 -1.88 14.68 -2.37
N GLU A 95 -0.74 14.01 -2.24
CA GLU A 95 -0.17 13.62 -0.95
C GLU A 95 0.10 14.81 -0.04
N LYS A 96 0.64 15.88 -0.61
CA LYS A 96 0.91 17.12 0.12
C LYS A 96 -0.37 17.83 0.54
N GLU A 97 -1.33 17.96 -0.37
CA GLU A 97 -2.59 18.67 -0.10
C GLU A 97 -3.50 17.89 0.86
N GLN A 98 -3.53 16.57 0.76
CA GLN A 98 -4.39 15.70 1.56
C GLN A 98 -3.70 15.13 2.81
N GLY A 99 -2.37 15.21 2.89
CA GLY A 99 -1.59 14.85 4.09
C GLY A 99 -1.40 13.34 4.29
N PHE A 100 -1.22 12.57 3.22
CA PHE A 100 -0.96 11.13 3.28
C PHE A 100 0.33 10.75 2.56
N ASN A 101 1.01 9.71 3.05
CA ASN A 101 2.26 9.21 2.49
C ASN A 101 2.21 7.67 2.42
N THR A 102 1.26 7.13 1.66
CA THR A 102 1.07 5.69 1.55
C THR A 102 0.58 5.27 0.18
N GLU A 103 1.03 4.12 -0.29
CA GLU A 103 0.50 3.44 -1.47
C GLU A 103 0.22 1.97 -1.15
N GLU A 104 -0.80 1.43 -1.80
CA GLU A 104 -1.21 0.04 -1.65
C GLU A 104 -1.13 -0.69 -3.00
N PHE A 105 -0.53 -1.88 -2.99
CA PHE A 105 -0.51 -2.80 -4.12
C PHE A 105 -1.26 -4.07 -3.73
N LEU A 106 -2.19 -4.49 -4.58
CA LEU A 106 -2.98 -5.69 -4.39
C LEU A 106 -2.62 -6.65 -5.51
N LEU A 107 -2.06 -7.79 -5.15
CA LEU A 107 -1.83 -8.89 -6.07
C LEU A 107 -3.08 -9.78 -6.02
N ILE A 108 -3.80 -9.84 -7.13
CA ILE A 108 -5.06 -10.57 -7.31
C ILE A 108 -4.87 -11.51 -8.49
N ASP A 109 -5.26 -12.77 -8.33
CA ASP A 109 -5.04 -13.84 -9.30
C ASP A 109 -3.58 -13.87 -9.81
N ALA A 110 -2.64 -13.64 -8.90
CA ALA A 110 -1.24 -13.49 -9.21
C ALA A 110 -0.61 -14.83 -9.60
N GLU A 111 0.31 -14.77 -10.57
CA GLU A 111 1.09 -15.93 -10.98
C GLU A 111 1.77 -16.61 -9.78
N LYS A 112 1.49 -17.90 -9.60
CA LYS A 112 2.05 -18.69 -8.49
C LYS A 112 3.56 -18.86 -8.65
N GLY A 113 4.28 -18.69 -7.55
CA GLY A 113 5.73 -18.77 -7.53
C GLY A 113 6.39 -17.64 -6.74
N GLU A 114 7.67 -17.44 -6.99
CA GLU A 114 8.47 -16.41 -6.33
C GLU A 114 8.37 -15.08 -7.08
N TRP A 115 7.88 -14.05 -6.38
CA TRP A 115 7.90 -12.67 -6.81
C TRP A 115 9.06 -11.93 -6.15
N GLN A 116 9.72 -11.05 -6.90
CA GLN A 116 10.82 -10.21 -6.40
C GLN A 116 10.36 -8.77 -6.34
N ILE A 117 10.55 -8.12 -5.19
CA ILE A 117 10.21 -6.71 -5.01
C ILE A 117 11.51 -5.95 -4.77
N ASN A 118 11.77 -4.98 -5.63
CA ASN A 118 12.96 -4.14 -5.57
C ASN A 118 12.56 -2.69 -5.30
N ILE A 119 13.48 -1.94 -4.71
CA ILE A 119 13.38 -0.49 -4.58
C ILE A 119 14.61 0.15 -5.21
N ASP A 120 14.42 1.29 -5.86
CA ASP A 120 15.51 2.10 -6.42
C ASP A 120 15.37 3.54 -5.90
N ASN A 121 16.42 4.04 -5.25
CA ASN A 121 16.45 5.39 -4.71
C ASN A 121 16.76 6.38 -5.83
N LYS A 122 15.85 7.31 -6.10
CA LYS A 122 15.99 8.33 -7.15
C LYS A 122 16.45 9.69 -6.59
N MET A 123 16.57 9.83 -5.28
CA MET A 123 17.03 11.06 -4.65
C MET A 123 18.55 11.23 -4.81
N LYS A 124 18.98 12.47 -5.08
CA LYS A 124 20.40 12.81 -5.17
C LYS A 124 21.08 12.86 -3.80
N GLN A 125 20.52 13.64 -2.86
CA GLN A 125 20.94 13.72 -1.46
C GLN A 125 19.77 14.23 -0.62
N SER A 126 19.60 13.69 0.59
CA SER A 126 18.69 14.25 1.60
C SER A 126 19.45 14.54 2.89
N LYS A 127 19.15 15.69 3.51
CA LYS A 127 19.75 16.13 4.78
C LYS A 127 19.21 15.36 5.99
N LYS A 128 18.07 14.69 5.83
CA LYS A 128 17.41 13.89 6.87
C LYS A 128 17.24 12.45 6.37
N PRO A 129 17.11 11.46 7.27
CA PRO A 129 16.76 10.12 6.88
C PRO A 129 15.37 10.09 6.24
N VAL A 130 15.30 9.58 5.01
CA VAL A 130 14.05 9.27 4.32
C VAL A 130 13.81 7.77 4.51
N ILE A 131 12.69 7.46 5.14
CA ILE A 131 12.33 6.14 5.61
C ILE A 131 11.16 5.63 4.78
N VAL A 132 11.31 4.42 4.25
CA VAL A 132 10.24 3.67 3.61
C VAL A 132 9.95 2.44 4.47
N LYS A 133 8.71 2.31 4.93
CA LYS A 133 8.19 1.12 5.59
C LYS A 133 7.39 0.31 4.57
N TYR A 134 7.81 -0.92 4.35
CA TYR A 134 7.21 -1.86 3.42
C TYR A 134 6.58 -3.00 4.23
N THR A 135 5.27 -3.21 4.06
CA THR A 135 4.53 -4.25 4.78
C THR A 135 3.85 -5.20 3.80
N VAL A 136 4.15 -6.50 3.91
CA VAL A 136 3.49 -7.56 3.13
C VAL A 136 2.49 -8.28 4.03
N TYR A 137 1.25 -8.39 3.57
CA TYR A 137 0.19 -9.15 4.21
C TYR A 137 -0.14 -10.39 3.38
N LYS A 138 -0.26 -11.55 4.05
CA LYS A 138 -0.77 -12.80 3.48
C LYS A 138 -2.03 -13.22 4.20
N ASN A 139 -2.92 -13.93 3.50
CA ASN A 139 -4.25 -14.30 4.02
C ASN A 139 -5.02 -13.09 4.59
N TYR A 140 -4.90 -11.93 3.93
CA TYR A 140 -5.47 -10.68 4.42
C TYR A 140 -6.99 -10.80 4.64
N GLY A 141 -7.49 -10.30 5.76
CA GLY A 141 -8.90 -10.44 6.17
C GLY A 141 -9.28 -11.78 6.79
N LYS A 142 -8.40 -12.80 6.80
CA LYS A 142 -8.70 -14.12 7.36
C LYS A 142 -8.10 -14.27 8.77
N ALA A 143 -8.63 -15.21 9.56
CA ALA A 143 -8.07 -15.52 10.89
C ALA A 143 -6.59 -15.97 10.86
N SER A 144 -6.12 -16.46 9.70
CA SER A 144 -4.72 -16.85 9.46
C SER A 144 -3.88 -15.74 8.82
N GLU A 145 -4.34 -14.49 8.85
CA GLU A 145 -3.59 -13.35 8.34
C GLU A 145 -2.22 -13.25 9.01
N THR A 146 -1.18 -13.06 8.19
CA THR A 146 0.17 -12.74 8.67
C THR A 146 0.65 -11.46 8.01
N LYS A 147 1.61 -10.80 8.67
CA LYS A 147 2.31 -9.66 8.08
C LYS A 147 3.80 -9.72 8.34
N GLU A 148 4.57 -9.26 7.36
CA GLU A 148 6.01 -9.04 7.45
C GLU A 148 6.28 -7.56 7.19
N VAL A 149 7.14 -6.95 8.01
CA VAL A 149 7.44 -5.51 7.94
C VAL A 149 8.94 -5.34 7.72
N LYS A 150 9.30 -4.50 6.77
CA LYS A 150 10.67 -4.01 6.54
C LYS A 150 10.70 -2.50 6.57
N VAL A 151 11.74 -1.98 7.19
CA VAL A 151 12.02 -0.54 7.23
C VAL A 151 13.33 -0.30 6.54
N ILE A 152 13.33 0.58 5.54
CA ILE A 152 14.52 0.93 4.77
C ILE A 152 14.77 2.42 4.91
N ILE A 153 16.04 2.79 5.05
CA ILE A 153 16.49 4.19 4.98
C ILE A 153 17.04 4.40 3.58
N LEU A 154 16.31 5.15 2.74
CA LEU A 154 16.64 5.35 1.32
C LEU A 154 18.03 5.97 1.13
N ASN A 155 18.49 6.79 2.08
CA ASN A 155 19.81 7.45 2.01
C ASN A 155 20.98 6.46 1.88
N TYR A 156 20.80 5.19 2.28
CA TYR A 156 21.83 4.15 2.18
C TYR A 156 21.73 3.31 0.90
N ILE A 157 20.69 3.49 0.09
CA ILE A 157 20.50 2.80 -1.18
C ILE A 157 21.20 3.60 -2.28
N LYS A 158 22.28 3.02 -2.83
CA LYS A 158 23.07 3.63 -3.93
C LYS A 158 22.68 3.11 -5.31
N GLU A 159 22.09 1.92 -5.36
CA GLU A 159 21.64 1.23 -6.56
C GLU A 159 20.39 0.41 -6.21
N LYS A 160 19.65 -0.02 -7.23
CA LYS A 160 18.45 -0.84 -7.07
C LYS A 160 18.71 -2.03 -6.14
N GLN A 161 17.92 -2.12 -5.07
CA GLN A 161 18.05 -3.11 -4.03
C GLN A 161 16.84 -4.05 -3.99
N LEU A 162 17.08 -5.36 -3.88
CA LEU A 162 16.04 -6.34 -3.58
C LEU A 162 15.55 -6.15 -2.13
N LEU A 163 14.27 -5.82 -1.97
CA LEU A 163 13.62 -5.75 -0.67
C LEU A 163 13.22 -7.13 -0.16
N GLU A 164 12.57 -7.92 -1.02
CA GLU A 164 11.96 -9.18 -0.62
C GLU A 164 11.73 -10.13 -1.78
N ARG A 165 11.77 -11.43 -1.47
CA ARG A 165 11.20 -12.48 -2.30
C ARG A 165 9.96 -13.01 -1.58
N ILE A 166 8.80 -12.79 -2.16
CA ILE A 166 7.55 -13.32 -1.61
C ILE A 166 7.14 -14.53 -2.45
N ARG A 167 6.70 -15.60 -1.76
CA ARG A 167 6.10 -16.76 -2.41
C ARG A 167 4.58 -16.65 -2.34
N ILE A 168 3.95 -16.74 -3.51
CA ILE A 168 2.50 -16.71 -3.75
C ILE A 168 2.02 -18.04 -4.30
#